data_AF-A0A2G2IH33-F1
#
_entry.id   AF-A0A2G2IH33-F1
#
_cell.length_a   1.000
_cell.length_b   1.000
_cell.length_c   1.000
_cell.angle_alpha   90.00
_cell.angle_beta   90.00
_cell.angle_gamma   90.00
#
_symmetry.space_group_name_H-M   'P 1'
#
loop_
_entity.id
_entity.type
_entity.pdbx_description
1 polymer ?
#
loop_
_entity_poly.entity_id
_entity_poly.type
_entity_poly.pdbx_seq_one_letter_code
_entity_poly.pdbx_strand_id
1 'polypeptide(L)'
;MRKKELFIAIILFTFNSTIAQAEATKNKQAELDKSCEDARQIALKPRKDDIFHECLTKFKKSKSVCQQEADIYNGNRIKGAPMFYELPECEKAFQFRKESTNQ
;
A
#
# COMPACT_ATOMS: atom_id res chain seq x y z
N MET A 1 21.37 -41.37 18.12
CA MET A 1 20.68 -40.17 18.67
C MET A 1 19.56 -40.62 19.59
N ARG A 2 19.51 -40.13 20.84
CA ARG A 2 18.41 -40.43 21.77
C ARG A 2 17.11 -39.86 21.19
N LYS A 3 15.98 -40.58 21.33
CA LYS A 3 14.66 -40.13 20.84
C LYS A 3 14.33 -38.68 21.21
N LYS A 4 14.78 -38.21 22.38
CA LYS A 4 14.61 -36.81 22.85
C LYS A 4 15.34 -35.77 21.97
N GLU A 5 16.55 -36.07 21.50
CA GLU A 5 17.33 -35.19 20.60
C GLU A 5 16.69 -35.08 19.22
N LEU A 6 16.14 -36.19 18.72
CA LEU A 6 15.41 -36.22 17.44
C LEU A 6 14.12 -35.40 17.51
N PHE A 7 13.38 -35.49 18.63
CA PHE A 7 12.17 -34.69 18.85
C PHE A 7 12.48 -33.18 18.94
N ILE A 8 13.56 -32.79 19.63
CA ILE A 8 13.97 -31.39 19.72
C ILE A 8 14.39 -30.84 18.35
N ALA A 9 15.14 -31.61 17.57
CA ALA A 9 15.57 -31.22 16.22
C ALA A 9 14.38 -31.04 15.25
N ILE A 10 13.37 -31.93 15.30
CA ILE A 10 12.17 -31.83 14.46
C ILE A 10 11.37 -30.57 14.81
N ILE A 11 11.19 -30.28 16.10
CA ILE A 11 10.47 -29.09 16.58
C ILE A 11 11.18 -27.81 16.08
N LEU A 12 12.50 -27.73 16.25
CA LEU A 12 13.29 -26.60 15.75
C LEU A 12 13.20 -26.43 14.23
N PHE A 13 13.16 -27.52 13.47
CA PHE A 13 13.04 -27.44 12.02
C PHE A 13 11.67 -26.91 11.57
N THR A 14 10.58 -27.30 12.26
CA THR A 14 9.22 -26.83 11.91
C THR A 14 8.99 -25.34 12.20
N PHE A 15 9.63 -24.77 13.24
CA PHE A 15 9.45 -23.36 13.59
C PHE A 15 10.16 -22.39 12.63
N ASN A 16 11.26 -22.80 11.99
CA ASN A 16 11.97 -21.93 11.05
C ASN A 16 11.19 -21.73 9.74
N SER A 17 10.46 -22.76 9.29
CA SER A 17 9.70 -22.71 8.03
C SER A 17 8.51 -21.73 8.08
N THR A 18 7.85 -21.59 9.24
CA THR A 18 6.69 -20.70 9.39
C THR A 18 7.08 -19.23 9.39
N ILE A 19 8.22 -18.89 10.00
CA ILE A 19 8.74 -17.51 10.03
C ILE A 19 9.15 -17.07 8.61
N ALA A 20 9.89 -17.92 7.89
CA ALA A 20 10.31 -17.60 6.53
C ALA A 20 9.12 -17.37 5.58
N GLN A 21 8.05 -18.17 5.71
CA GLN A 21 6.82 -17.99 4.95
C GLN A 21 6.12 -16.67 5.28
N ALA A 22 6.03 -16.32 6.56
CA ALA A 22 5.42 -15.06 6.99
C ALA A 22 6.18 -13.83 6.44
N GLU A 23 7.52 -13.87 6.44
CA GLU A 23 8.34 -12.81 5.85
C GLU A 23 8.16 -12.69 4.35
N ALA A 24 8.14 -13.82 3.62
CA ALA A 24 7.91 -13.84 2.19
C ALA A 24 6.55 -13.22 1.82
N THR A 25 5.49 -13.58 2.56
CA THR A 25 4.16 -13.00 2.39
C THR A 25 4.16 -11.49 2.65
N LYS A 26 4.82 -11.04 3.74
CA LYS A 26 4.92 -9.62 4.08
C LYS A 26 5.66 -8.83 3.00
N ASN A 27 6.78 -9.34 2.52
CA ASN A 27 7.55 -8.71 1.44
C ASN A 27 6.71 -8.62 0.17
N LYS A 28 5.98 -9.69 -0.17
CA LYS A 28 5.12 -9.68 -1.35
C LYS A 28 3.98 -8.68 -1.24
N GLN A 29 3.35 -8.58 -0.07
CA GLN A 29 2.32 -7.57 0.18
C GLN A 29 2.88 -6.15 0.00
N ALA A 30 4.07 -5.87 0.54
CA ALA A 30 4.70 -4.57 0.43
C ALA A 30 4.99 -4.17 -1.03
N GLU A 31 5.44 -5.12 -1.86
CA GLU A 31 5.63 -4.89 -3.30
C GLU A 31 4.31 -4.53 -4.00
N LEU A 32 3.23 -5.26 -3.70
CA LEU A 32 1.92 -5.03 -4.30
C LEU A 32 1.31 -3.70 -3.84
N ASP A 33 1.44 -3.39 -2.55
CA ASP A 33 1.00 -2.11 -1.98
C ASP A 33 1.77 -0.94 -2.61
N LYS A 34 3.08 -1.09 -2.82
CA LYS A 34 3.89 -0.09 -3.53
C LYS A 34 3.41 0.11 -4.96
N SER A 35 3.17 -0.98 -5.70
CA SER A 35 2.67 -0.91 -7.07
C SER A 35 1.30 -0.20 -7.15
N CYS A 36 0.42 -0.48 -6.19
CA CYS A 36 -0.86 0.21 -6.05
C CYS A 36 -0.67 1.72 -5.83
N GLU A 37 0.16 2.11 -4.87
CA GLU A 37 0.33 3.52 -4.54
C GLU A 37 1.04 4.30 -5.67
N ASP A 38 2.01 3.68 -6.35
CA ASP A 38 2.67 4.29 -7.52
C ASP A 38 1.65 4.57 -8.65
N ALA A 39 0.79 3.60 -8.97
CA ALA A 39 -0.28 3.77 -9.96
C ALA A 39 -1.31 4.83 -9.52
N ARG A 40 -1.65 4.83 -8.24
CA ARG A 40 -2.59 5.78 -7.64
C ARG A 40 -2.07 7.21 -7.66
N GLN A 41 -0.77 7.44 -7.42
CA GLN A 41 -0.17 8.76 -7.51
C GLN A 41 -0.20 9.31 -8.94
N ILE A 42 -0.04 8.45 -9.95
CA ILE A 42 -0.22 8.82 -11.36
C ILE A 42 -1.68 9.23 -11.62
N ALA A 43 -2.65 8.43 -11.14
CA ALA A 43 -4.07 8.71 -11.31
C ALA A 43 -4.53 9.98 -10.57
N LEU A 44 -3.89 10.33 -9.45
CA LEU A 44 -4.17 11.55 -8.69
C LEU A 44 -3.65 12.83 -9.36
N LYS A 45 -2.66 12.74 -10.24
CA LYS A 45 -1.97 13.90 -10.82
C LYS A 45 -2.91 14.91 -11.48
N PRO A 46 -3.87 14.53 -12.34
CA PRO A 46 -4.79 15.50 -12.95
C PRO A 46 -5.57 16.29 -11.90
N ARG A 47 -5.96 15.63 -10.80
CA ARG A 47 -6.69 16.31 -9.72
C ARG A 47 -5.79 17.26 -8.93
N LYS A 48 -4.51 16.93 -8.75
CA LYS A 48 -3.53 17.85 -8.15
C LYS A 48 -3.34 19.10 -9.01
N ASP A 49 -3.27 18.92 -10.33
CA ASP A 49 -3.17 20.02 -11.29
C ASP A 49 -4.42 20.92 -11.22
N ASP A 50 -5.63 20.33 -11.17
CA ASP A 50 -6.87 21.08 -10.97
C ASP A 50 -6.86 21.90 -9.68
N ILE A 51 -6.42 21.32 -8.57
CA ILE A 51 -6.33 21.99 -7.26
C ILE A 51 -5.37 23.17 -7.33
N PHE A 52 -4.21 22.98 -7.96
CA PHE A 52 -3.24 24.05 -8.16
C PHE A 52 -3.84 25.21 -8.98
N HIS A 53 -4.51 24.89 -10.09
CA HIS A 53 -5.15 25.89 -10.94
C HIS A 53 -6.32 26.60 -10.25
N GLU A 54 -7.17 25.88 -9.51
CA GLU A 54 -8.25 26.48 -8.73
C GLU A 54 -7.68 27.41 -7.65
N CYS A 55 -6.63 26.98 -6.95
CA CYS A 55 -5.93 27.79 -5.95
C CYS A 55 -5.41 29.12 -6.51
N LEU A 56 -4.77 29.09 -7.68
CA LEU A 56 -4.24 30.30 -8.32
C LEU A 56 -5.34 31.23 -8.84
N THR A 57 -6.35 30.67 -9.49
CA THR A 57 -7.31 31.47 -10.28
C THR A 57 -8.48 31.96 -9.44
N LYS A 58 -9.05 31.08 -8.62
CA LYS A 58 -10.24 31.37 -7.81
C LYS A 58 -9.86 31.95 -6.45
N PHE A 59 -8.90 31.32 -5.78
CA PHE A 59 -8.48 31.74 -4.44
C PHE A 59 -7.34 32.76 -4.43
N LYS A 60 -6.69 32.99 -5.59
CA LYS A 60 -5.66 34.02 -5.80
C LYS A 60 -4.52 33.98 -4.76
N LYS A 61 -4.18 32.78 -4.28
CA LYS A 61 -3.05 32.58 -3.35
C LYS A 61 -1.72 32.63 -4.10
N SER A 62 -0.61 32.70 -3.36
CA SER A 62 0.72 32.64 -3.96
C SER A 62 0.99 31.27 -4.59
N LYS A 63 1.85 31.25 -5.61
CA LYS A 63 2.24 30.01 -6.30
C LYS A 63 2.80 28.95 -5.34
N SER A 64 3.59 29.36 -4.34
CA SER A 64 4.18 28.43 -3.37
C SER A 64 3.12 27.76 -2.50
N VAL A 65 2.13 28.51 -2.02
CA VAL A 65 1.02 27.96 -1.23
C VAL A 65 0.19 27.01 -2.08
N CYS A 66 -0.13 27.38 -3.32
CA CYS A 66 -0.89 26.51 -4.21
C CYS A 66 -0.15 25.21 -4.54
N GLN A 67 1.16 25.27 -4.76
CA GLN A 67 1.97 24.08 -4.97
C GLN A 67 1.91 23.15 -3.75
N GLN A 68 2.09 23.71 -2.55
CA GLN A 68 2.01 22.94 -1.31
C GLN A 68 0.64 22.28 -1.13
N GLU A 69 -0.46 23.01 -1.39
CA GLU A 69 -1.83 22.48 -1.31
C GLU A 69 -2.08 21.33 -2.30
N ALA A 70 -1.58 21.46 -3.54
CA ALA A 70 -1.67 20.39 -4.54
C ALA A 70 -0.81 19.17 -4.17
N ASP A 71 0.39 19.39 -3.63
CA ASP A 71 1.32 18.31 -3.29
C ASP A 71 0.81 17.43 -2.14
N ILE A 72 0.23 18.05 -1.10
CA ILE A 72 -0.32 17.33 0.06
C ILE A 72 -1.65 16.62 -0.25
N TYR A 73 -2.28 16.92 -1.39
CA TYR A 73 -3.54 16.30 -1.76
C TYR A 73 -3.37 14.78 -1.96
N ASN A 74 -4.07 14.01 -1.15
CA ASN A 74 -3.93 12.55 -1.10
C ASN A 74 -5.17 11.79 -1.61
N GLY A 75 -6.17 12.49 -2.15
CA GLY A 75 -7.37 11.86 -2.70
C GLY A 75 -8.35 11.26 -1.67
N ASN A 76 -8.24 11.60 -0.39
CA ASN A 76 -9.21 11.17 0.63
C ASN A 76 -10.55 11.90 0.46
N ARG A 77 -11.66 11.19 0.72
CA ARG A 77 -13.04 11.73 0.64
C ARG A 77 -13.66 11.78 2.04
N ILE A 78 -14.48 12.81 2.32
CA ILE A 78 -15.10 13.04 3.65
C ILE A 78 -16.04 11.88 4.07
N LYS A 79 -16.71 11.23 3.11
CA LYS A 79 -17.58 10.07 3.33
C LYS A 79 -17.48 9.07 2.17
N GLY A 80 -16.34 8.40 2.05
CA GLY A 80 -16.15 7.36 1.04
C GLY A 80 -14.75 6.80 1.03
N ALA A 81 -14.56 5.74 0.24
CA ALA A 81 -13.22 5.23 -0.03
C ALA A 81 -12.36 6.34 -0.66
N PRO A 82 -11.05 6.37 -0.35
CA PRO A 82 -10.14 7.24 -1.09
C PRO A 82 -10.17 6.89 -2.58
N MET A 83 -9.83 7.86 -3.41
CA MET A 83 -9.88 7.67 -4.86
C MET A 83 -8.86 6.66 -5.36
N PHE A 84 -9.22 5.97 -6.44
CA PHE A 84 -8.33 5.13 -7.27
C PHE A 84 -7.78 3.88 -6.58
N TYR A 85 -8.45 3.40 -5.53
CA TYR A 85 -8.15 2.07 -4.97
C TYR A 85 -8.79 0.93 -5.77
N GLU A 86 -9.65 1.25 -6.73
CA GLU A 86 -10.22 0.37 -7.74
C GLU A 86 -9.26 0.10 -8.93
N LEU A 87 -8.05 0.65 -8.92
CA LEU A 87 -7.05 0.37 -9.96
C LEU A 87 -6.62 -1.11 -9.92
N PRO A 88 -6.30 -1.73 -11.07
CA PRO A 88 -5.93 -3.14 -11.14
C PRO A 88 -4.80 -3.55 -10.18
N GLU A 89 -3.79 -2.69 -10.00
CA GLU A 89 -2.68 -2.89 -9.07
C GLU A 89 -3.14 -2.95 -7.61
N CYS A 90 -4.10 -2.10 -7.26
CA CYS A 90 -4.68 -2.02 -5.93
C CYS A 90 -5.63 -3.19 -5.64
N GLU A 91 -6.44 -3.60 -6.61
CA GLU A 91 -7.26 -4.81 -6.50
C GLU A 91 -6.38 -6.04 -6.30
N LYS A 92 -5.28 -6.15 -7.04
CA LYS A 92 -4.32 -7.26 -6.87
C LYS A 92 -3.69 -7.27 -5.48
N ALA A 93 -3.28 -6.11 -4.96
CA ALA A 93 -2.76 -5.98 -3.61
C ALA A 93 -3.80 -6.38 -2.55
N PHE A 94 -5.06 -6.00 -2.76
CA PHE A 94 -6.17 -6.34 -1.87
C PHE A 94 -6.47 -7.85 -1.88
N GLN A 95 -6.57 -8.48 -3.05
CA GLN A 95 -6.85 -9.92 -3.15
C GLN A 95 -5.74 -10.75 -2.49
N PHE A 96 -4.47 -10.42 -2.76
CA PHE A 96 -3.34 -11.12 -2.12
C PHE A 96 -3.41 -11.04 -0.59
N ARG A 97 -3.74 -9.86 -0.04
CA ARG A 97 -3.94 -9.68 1.41
C ARG A 97 -5.05 -10.57 1.95
N LYS A 98 -6.19 -10.58 1.25
CA LYS A 98 -7.38 -11.35 1.63
C LYS A 98 -7.08 -12.84 1.64
N GLU A 99 -6.39 -13.35 0.64
CA GLU A 99 -5.98 -14.76 0.55
C GLU A 99 -4.97 -15.12 1.64
N SER A 100 -3.99 -14.25 1.90
CA SER A 100 -2.96 -14.46 2.92
C SER A 100 -3.47 -14.40 4.36
N THR A 101 -4.64 -13.79 4.60
CA THR A 101 -5.27 -13.69 5.92
C THR A 101 -6.24 -14.85 6.20
N ASN A 102 -6.73 -15.52 5.15
CA ASN A 102 -7.64 -16.66 5.25
C ASN A 102 -6.91 -18.02 5.22
N GLN A 103 -5.57 -18.02 5.27
CA GLN A 103 -4.70 -19.18 5.45
C GLN A 103 -4.19 -19.24 6.89
#